data_AF-A0A447V646-F1
#
_entry.id   AF-A0A447V646-F1
#
_cell.length_a   1.000
_cell.length_b   1.000
_cell.length_c   1.000
_cell.angle_alpha   90.00
_cell.angle_beta   90.00
_cell.angle_gamma   90.00
#
_symmetry.space_group_name_H-M   'P 1'
#
loop_
_entity.id
_entity.type
_entity.pdbx_description
1 polymer ?
#
loop_
_entity_poly.entity_id
_entity_poly.type
_entity_poly.pdbx_seq_one_letter_code
_entity_poly.pdbx_strand_id
1 'polypeptide(L)'
;MTKQLEALIAEVKAAAEKATPGPYSIDHTGYSLNCSEGTFGDFLDMDNATFALEANPESILTLIAALEQSQRANAAQDDHINQQSDRIENLEKKNAELGSQLCRYSMSPGQADQRMCESRAVRAALGFGKDADNVAPVDLTARIDALKARIAELEASPLAVKLPKGILMQSAYSTGFDPSDWVLCIPRDSAVEAISAAGGTVDEGE
;
A
#
# COMPACT_ATOMS: atom_id res chain seq x y z
N MET A 1 -0.27 39.02 22.74
CA MET A 1 -0.03 40.01 21.67
C MET A 1 -1.33 40.47 21.02
N THR A 2 -2.16 39.56 20.49
CA THR A 2 -3.48 39.87 19.89
C THR A 2 -4.42 40.64 20.81
N LYS A 3 -4.57 40.21 22.08
CA LYS A 3 -5.41 40.91 23.07
C LYS A 3 -4.98 42.35 23.38
N GLN A 4 -3.69 42.68 23.23
CA GLN A 4 -3.19 44.05 23.45
C GLN A 4 -3.46 44.93 22.22
N LEU A 5 -3.34 44.36 21.02
CA LEU A 5 -3.65 45.07 19.77
C LEU A 5 -5.14 45.34 19.62
N GLU A 6 -6.00 44.38 19.94
CA GLU A 6 -7.47 44.55 19.92
C GLU A 6 -7.92 45.63 20.90
N ALA A 7 -7.35 45.66 22.11
CA ALA A 7 -7.62 46.70 23.08
C ALA A 7 -7.20 48.09 22.59
N LEU A 8 -6.03 48.20 21.95
CA LEU A 8 -5.55 49.45 21.38
C LEU A 8 -6.43 49.93 20.22
N ILE A 9 -6.85 49.03 19.32
CA ILE A 9 -7.77 49.36 18.22
C ILE A 9 -9.08 49.92 18.78
N ALA A 10 -9.66 49.25 19.78
CA ALA A 10 -10.90 49.69 20.42
C ALA A 10 -10.76 51.06 21.09
N GLU A 11 -9.64 51.30 21.79
CA GLU A 11 -9.37 52.59 22.45
C GLU A 11 -9.22 53.73 21.45
N VAL A 12 -8.38 53.55 20.42
CA VAL A 12 -8.13 54.57 19.39
C VAL A 12 -9.39 54.82 18.56
N LYS A 13 -10.18 53.79 18.25
CA LYS A 13 -11.47 53.92 17.55
C LYS A 13 -12.44 54.76 18.37
N ALA A 14 -12.59 54.46 19.66
CA ALA A 14 -13.48 55.22 20.54
C ALA A 14 -13.02 56.67 20.73
N ALA A 15 -11.71 56.93 20.73
CA ALA A 15 -11.16 58.28 20.76
C ALA A 15 -11.45 59.04 19.46
N ALA A 16 -11.26 58.40 18.29
CA ALA A 16 -11.55 59.00 16.99
C ALA A 16 -13.05 59.27 16.78
N GLU A 17 -13.94 58.37 17.22
CA GLU A 17 -15.40 58.57 17.15
C GLU A 17 -15.89 59.72 18.04
N LYS A 18 -15.17 60.06 19.11
CA LYS A 18 -15.47 61.19 20.01
C LYS A 18 -14.87 62.50 19.55
N ALA A 19 -13.87 62.47 18.68
CA ALA A 19 -13.22 63.66 18.17
C ALA A 19 -14.15 64.42 17.20
N THR A 20 -13.91 65.73 17.05
CA THR A 20 -14.72 66.61 16.21
C THR A 20 -14.80 66.09 14.77
N PRO A 21 -16.00 65.73 14.26
CA PRO A 21 -16.14 65.23 12.89
C PRO A 21 -15.97 66.35 11.85
N GLY A 22 -15.60 65.95 10.64
CA GLY A 22 -15.59 66.81 9.46
C GLY A 22 -14.20 67.24 9.01
N PRO A 23 -14.11 68.10 7.97
CA PRO A 23 -12.84 68.42 7.34
C PRO A 23 -11.95 69.24 8.29
N TYR A 24 -10.72 68.75 8.46
CA TYR A 24 -9.66 69.48 9.12
C TYR A 24 -8.89 70.33 8.09
N SER A 25 -8.32 71.44 8.52
CA SER A 25 -7.53 72.33 7.65
C SER A 25 -6.40 72.99 8.42
N ILE A 26 -5.32 73.37 7.73
CA ILE A 26 -4.18 74.06 8.35
C ILE A 26 -4.17 75.52 7.91
N ASP A 27 -3.97 76.41 8.88
CA ASP A 27 -3.52 77.77 8.60
C ASP A 27 -1.98 77.79 8.50
N HIS A 28 -1.46 78.02 7.30
CA HIS A 28 -0.02 78.05 7.02
C HIS A 28 0.72 79.24 7.64
N THR A 29 -0.01 80.28 8.06
CA THR A 29 0.57 81.48 8.67
C THR A 29 0.76 81.36 10.17
N GLY A 30 -0.12 80.61 10.85
CA GLY A 30 -0.08 80.38 12.30
C GLY A 30 0.32 78.95 12.71
N TYR A 31 0.49 78.04 11.75
CA TYR A 31 0.65 76.60 11.97
C TYR A 31 -0.46 76.00 12.86
N SER A 32 -1.68 76.51 12.70
CA SER A 32 -2.86 76.09 13.47
C SER A 32 -3.68 75.07 12.70
N LEU A 33 -4.02 73.95 13.34
CA LEU A 33 -4.97 72.97 12.83
C LEU A 33 -6.38 73.38 13.25
N ASN A 34 -7.27 73.52 12.29
CA ASN A 34 -8.64 73.95 12.49
C ASN A 34 -9.62 72.85 12.10
N CYS A 35 -10.73 72.77 12.82
CA CYS A 35 -11.87 71.90 12.57
C CYS A 35 -13.17 72.73 12.56
N SER A 36 -14.31 72.07 12.38
CA SER A 36 -15.63 72.72 12.37
C SER A 36 -15.98 73.45 13.67
N GLU A 37 -15.38 73.06 14.80
CA GLU A 37 -15.60 73.65 16.12
C GLU A 37 -14.57 74.74 16.49
N GLY A 38 -13.60 75.03 15.61
CA GLY A 38 -12.56 76.04 15.81
C GLY A 38 -11.15 75.47 15.76
N THR A 39 -10.19 76.18 16.38
CA THR A 39 -8.79 75.76 16.42
C THR A 39 -8.63 74.54 17.33
N PHE A 40 -8.22 73.42 16.74
CA PHE A 40 -7.95 72.17 17.42
C PHE A 40 -6.59 72.21 18.14
N GLY A 41 -5.59 72.85 17.53
CA GLY A 41 -4.28 73.03 18.15
C GLY A 41 -3.33 73.88 17.33
N ASP A 42 -2.39 74.51 18.02
CA ASP A 42 -1.29 75.29 17.44
C ASP A 42 0.01 74.48 17.50
N PHE A 43 0.73 74.45 16.39
CA PHE A 43 1.96 73.68 16.25
C PHE A 43 3.18 74.60 16.14
N LEU A 44 4.35 74.08 16.52
CA LEU A 44 5.61 74.82 16.45
C LEU A 44 6.18 74.90 15.03
N ASP A 45 5.76 73.99 14.15
CA ASP A 45 6.23 73.87 12.78
C ASP A 45 5.14 73.26 11.88
N MET A 46 5.34 73.43 10.56
CA MET A 46 4.38 73.00 9.55
C MET A 46 4.35 71.49 9.35
N ASP A 47 5.45 70.77 9.65
CA ASP A 47 5.52 69.32 9.49
C ASP A 47 4.61 68.63 10.51
N ASN A 48 4.63 69.08 11.76
CA ASN A 48 3.76 68.59 12.82
C ASN A 48 2.28 68.93 12.57
N ALA A 49 1.97 70.13 12.08
CA ALA A 49 0.62 70.50 11.68
C ALA A 49 0.11 69.61 10.52
N THR A 50 0.97 69.33 9.54
CA THR A 50 0.65 68.48 8.39
C THR A 50 0.41 67.03 8.82
N PHE A 51 1.24 66.49 9.69
CA PHE A 51 1.05 65.16 10.26
C PHE A 51 -0.29 65.05 10.99
N ALA A 52 -0.64 66.03 11.83
CA ALA A 52 -1.90 66.03 12.58
C ALA A 52 -3.14 66.17 11.67
N LEU A 53 -3.03 66.91 10.56
CA LEU A 53 -4.08 66.97 9.53
C LEU A 53 -4.29 65.62 8.84
N GLU A 54 -3.21 64.94 8.48
CA GLU A 54 -3.28 63.63 7.82
C GLU A 54 -3.80 62.55 8.78
N ALA A 55 -3.39 62.61 10.05
CA ALA A 55 -3.86 61.76 11.14
C ALA A 55 -5.17 62.25 11.79
N ASN A 56 -6.06 62.87 11.00
CA ASN A 56 -7.37 63.29 11.49
C ASN A 56 -8.25 62.07 11.86
N PRO A 57 -9.35 62.27 12.61
CA PRO A 57 -10.21 61.19 13.05
C PRO A 57 -10.78 60.33 11.90
N GLU A 58 -11.09 60.92 10.74
CA GLU A 58 -11.63 60.20 9.58
C GLU A 58 -10.58 59.27 8.96
N SER A 59 -9.35 59.74 8.80
CA SER A 59 -8.21 58.94 8.35
C SER A 59 -7.94 57.78 9.31
N ILE A 60 -7.96 58.04 10.63
CA ILE A 60 -7.77 57.02 11.67
C ILE A 60 -8.86 55.95 11.59
N LEU A 61 -10.14 56.34 11.48
CA LEU A 61 -11.24 55.39 11.35
C LEU A 61 -11.15 54.55 10.08
N THR A 62 -10.72 55.16 8.98
CA THR A 62 -10.49 54.46 7.70
C THR A 62 -9.38 53.42 7.82
N LEU A 63 -8.26 53.77 8.46
CA LEU A 63 -7.15 52.84 8.71
C LEU A 63 -7.57 51.70 9.64
N ILE A 64 -8.36 51.98 10.69
CA ILE A 64 -8.90 50.96 11.58
C ILE A 64 -9.83 50.01 10.83
N ALA A 65 -10.73 50.54 9.99
CA ALA A 65 -11.63 49.71 9.19
C ALA A 65 -10.86 48.77 8.24
N ALA A 66 -9.81 49.30 7.58
CA ALA A 66 -8.92 48.50 6.74
C ALA A 66 -8.17 47.42 7.53
N LEU A 67 -7.71 47.74 8.75
CA LEU A 67 -7.03 46.80 9.63
C LEU A 67 -7.97 45.68 10.11
N GLU A 68 -9.18 46.01 10.56
CA GLU A 68 -10.21 45.05 10.95
C GLU A 68 -10.61 44.14 9.77
N GLN A 69 -10.66 44.69 8.55
CA GLN A 69 -10.92 43.91 7.34
C GLN A 69 -9.77 42.94 7.04
N SER A 70 -8.52 43.40 7.15
CA SER A 70 -7.32 42.57 6.97
C SER A 70 -7.25 41.43 7.99
N GLN A 71 -7.55 41.71 9.27
CA GLN A 71 -7.61 40.68 10.32
C GLN A 71 -8.67 39.62 10.03
N ARG A 72 -9.86 40.02 9.58
CA ARG A 72 -10.92 39.08 9.18
C ARG A 72 -10.52 38.23 7.98
N ALA A 73 -9.86 38.83 6.98
CA ALA A 73 -9.36 38.09 5.82
C ALA A 73 -8.29 37.05 6.22
N ASN A 74 -7.38 37.42 7.12
CA ASN A 74 -6.36 36.50 7.65
C ASN A 74 -6.99 35.35 8.44
N ALA A 75 -7.99 35.62 9.29
CA ALA A 75 -8.71 34.58 10.03
C ALA A 75 -9.42 33.60 9.08
N ALA A 76 -10.11 34.11 8.06
CA ALA A 76 -10.74 33.27 7.05
C ALA A 76 -9.73 32.44 6.23
N GLN A 77 -8.55 32.99 5.98
CA GLN A 77 -7.46 32.27 5.31
C GLN A 77 -6.91 31.15 6.20
N ASP A 78 -6.76 31.39 7.50
CA ASP A 78 -6.31 30.39 8.46
C ASP A 78 -7.29 29.20 8.52
N ASP A 79 -8.59 29.49 8.59
CA ASP A 79 -9.64 28.46 8.52
C ASP A 79 -9.53 27.61 7.24
N HIS A 80 -9.28 28.27 6.10
CA HIS A 80 -9.11 27.58 4.82
C HIS A 80 -7.82 26.74 4.78
N ILE A 81 -6.71 27.21 5.36
CA ILE A 81 -5.46 26.45 5.49
C ILE A 81 -5.67 25.21 6.37
N ASN A 82 -6.40 25.36 7.48
CA ASN A 82 -6.75 24.26 8.38
C ASN A 82 -7.60 23.21 7.64
N GLN A 83 -8.62 23.64 6.90
CA GLN A 83 -9.41 22.74 6.05
C GLN A 83 -8.59 22.03 4.98
N GLN A 84 -7.62 22.72 4.36
CA GLN A 84 -6.72 22.12 3.37
C GLN A 84 -5.80 21.08 4.01
N SER A 85 -5.29 21.35 5.21
CA SER A 85 -4.46 20.42 5.97
C SER A 85 -5.22 19.12 6.28
N ASP A 86 -6.45 19.23 6.79
CA ASP A 86 -7.32 18.06 7.06
C ASP A 86 -7.60 17.25 5.78
N ARG A 87 -7.80 17.93 4.66
CA ARG A 87 -8.02 17.28 3.36
C ARG A 87 -6.77 16.56 2.87
N ILE A 88 -5.58 17.15 3.03
CA ILE A 88 -4.30 16.53 2.68
C ILE A 88 -4.08 15.27 3.51
N GLU A 89 -4.25 15.35 4.84
CA GLU A 89 -4.06 14.20 5.72
C GLU A 89 -4.98 13.03 5.32
N ASN A 90 -6.24 13.32 5.00
CA ASN A 90 -7.18 12.30 4.51
C ASN A 90 -6.75 11.70 3.16
N LEU A 91 -6.21 12.51 2.25
CA LEU A 91 -5.72 12.03 0.96
C LEU A 91 -4.46 11.18 1.10
N GLU A 92 -3.52 11.59 1.96
CA GLU A 92 -2.31 10.83 2.27
C GLU A 92 -2.66 9.46 2.87
N LYS A 93 -3.62 9.42 3.81
CA LYS A 93 -4.12 8.17 4.38
C LYS A 93 -4.73 7.25 3.32
N LYS A 94 -5.58 7.79 2.45
CA LYS A 94 -6.17 7.02 1.33
C LYS A 94 -5.11 6.53 0.36
N ASN A 95 -4.11 7.35 0.05
CA ASN A 95 -3.03 6.96 -0.85
C ASN A 95 -2.16 5.85 -0.26
N ALA A 96 -1.85 5.93 1.04
CA ALA A 96 -1.16 4.86 1.75
C ALA A 96 -1.96 3.55 1.76
N GLU A 97 -3.28 3.64 1.98
CA GLU A 97 -4.17 2.48 1.92
C GLU A 97 -4.21 1.85 0.52
N LEU A 98 -4.38 2.66 -0.52
CA LEU A 98 -4.34 2.21 -1.92
C LEU A 98 -2.98 1.61 -2.28
N GLY A 99 -1.88 2.19 -1.82
CA GLY A 99 -0.54 1.64 -1.98
C GLY A 99 -0.40 0.26 -1.31
N SER A 100 -0.95 0.08 -0.11
CA SER A 100 -0.99 -1.23 0.56
C SER A 100 -1.82 -2.25 -0.22
N GLN A 101 -3.00 -1.85 -0.72
CA GLN A 101 -3.84 -2.72 -1.55
C GLN A 101 -3.13 -3.10 -2.85
N LEU A 102 -2.49 -2.14 -3.53
CA LEU A 102 -1.69 -2.43 -4.71
C LEU A 102 -0.55 -3.39 -4.40
N CYS A 103 0.19 -3.21 -3.31
CA CYS A 103 1.23 -4.15 -2.90
C CYS A 103 0.68 -5.57 -2.64
N ARG A 104 -0.52 -5.70 -2.04
CA ARG A 104 -1.15 -7.01 -1.81
C ARG A 104 -1.52 -7.73 -3.11
N TYR A 105 -2.00 -6.99 -4.11
CA TYR A 105 -2.44 -7.56 -5.39
C TYR A 105 -1.36 -7.50 -6.48
N SER A 106 -0.26 -6.79 -6.21
CA SER A 106 0.91 -6.70 -7.07
C SER A 106 1.62 -8.06 -7.06
N MET A 107 1.48 -8.79 -8.14
CA MET A 107 2.33 -9.93 -8.43
C MET A 107 3.57 -9.45 -9.16
N SER A 108 4.76 -9.88 -8.73
CA SER A 108 5.97 -9.56 -9.47
C SER A 108 5.96 -10.27 -10.83
N PRO A 109 6.60 -9.71 -11.88
CA PRO A 109 6.72 -10.37 -13.17
C PRO A 109 7.29 -11.79 -13.06
N GLY A 110 8.31 -11.99 -12.20
CA GLY A 110 8.89 -13.31 -11.96
C GLY A 110 7.93 -14.28 -11.29
N GLN A 111 7.07 -13.83 -10.37
CA GLN A 111 6.02 -14.68 -9.79
C GLN A 111 4.94 -15.04 -10.80
N ALA A 112 4.57 -14.11 -11.69
CA ALA A 112 3.62 -14.39 -12.76
C ALA A 112 4.19 -15.40 -13.77
N ASP A 113 5.45 -15.23 -14.17
CA ASP A 113 6.16 -16.16 -15.06
C ASP A 113 6.29 -17.54 -14.43
N GLN A 114 6.64 -17.61 -13.13
CA GLN A 114 6.69 -18.86 -12.40
C GLN A 114 5.34 -19.58 -12.39
N ARG A 115 4.25 -18.89 -12.04
CA ARG A 115 2.90 -19.48 -12.08
C ARG A 115 2.50 -19.95 -13.47
N MET A 116 2.90 -19.22 -14.52
CA MET A 116 2.66 -19.64 -15.90
C MET A 116 3.42 -20.93 -16.22
N CYS A 117 4.71 -21.01 -15.87
CA CYS A 117 5.52 -22.22 -16.04
C CYS A 117 4.93 -23.41 -15.28
N GLU A 118 4.54 -23.22 -14.02
CA GLU A 118 3.89 -24.24 -13.20
C GLU A 118 2.57 -24.70 -13.82
N SER A 119 1.73 -23.78 -14.30
CA SER A 119 0.48 -24.11 -14.97
C SER A 119 0.70 -24.93 -16.24
N ARG A 120 1.68 -24.56 -17.08
CA ARG A 120 2.06 -25.31 -18.29
C ARG A 120 2.54 -26.72 -17.94
N ALA A 121 3.35 -26.86 -16.90
CA ALA A 121 3.86 -28.15 -16.44
C ALA A 121 2.74 -29.08 -15.95
N VAL A 122 1.82 -28.55 -15.12
CA VAL A 122 0.66 -29.32 -14.64
C VAL A 122 -0.24 -29.75 -15.79
N ARG A 123 -0.54 -28.86 -16.74
CA ARG A 123 -1.34 -29.19 -17.93
C ARG A 123 -0.69 -30.31 -18.73
N ALA A 124 0.62 -30.21 -19.00
CA ALA A 124 1.36 -31.25 -19.71
C ALA A 124 1.33 -32.59 -18.97
N ALA A 125 1.50 -32.60 -17.64
CA ALA A 125 1.47 -33.82 -16.82
C ALA A 125 0.08 -34.49 -16.81
N LEU A 126 -1.00 -33.71 -16.87
CA LEU A 126 -2.37 -34.21 -16.97
C LEU A 126 -2.76 -34.62 -18.42
N GLY A 127 -1.89 -34.35 -19.39
CA GLY A 127 -2.10 -34.67 -20.80
C GLY A 127 -2.93 -33.64 -21.58
N PHE A 128 -3.07 -32.42 -21.04
CA PHE A 128 -3.61 -31.28 -21.77
C PHE A 128 -2.52 -30.59 -22.60
N GLY A 129 -2.93 -29.82 -23.62
CA GLY A 129 -2.00 -28.95 -24.35
C GLY A 129 -1.38 -27.91 -23.40
N LYS A 130 -0.06 -27.74 -23.46
CA LYS A 130 0.69 -26.77 -22.63
C LYS A 130 0.09 -25.35 -22.70
N ASP A 131 -0.35 -24.96 -23.88
CA ASP A 131 -0.88 -23.63 -24.20
C ASP A 131 -2.40 -23.66 -24.44
N ALA A 132 -3.11 -24.64 -23.89
CA ALA A 132 -4.57 -24.70 -23.99
C ALA A 132 -5.21 -23.59 -23.12
N ASP A 133 -5.87 -22.64 -23.76
CA ASP A 133 -6.45 -21.47 -23.08
C ASP A 133 -7.79 -21.77 -22.36
N ASN A 134 -8.52 -22.81 -22.80
CA ASN A 134 -9.85 -23.15 -22.28
C ASN A 134 -9.88 -24.52 -21.58
N VAL A 135 -9.00 -24.74 -20.59
CA VAL A 135 -9.12 -25.93 -19.73
C VAL A 135 -10.08 -25.58 -18.58
N ALA A 136 -11.27 -26.19 -18.56
CA ALA A 136 -12.22 -25.94 -17.49
C ALA A 136 -11.75 -26.58 -16.18
N PRO A 137 -12.04 -25.99 -15.01
CA PRO A 137 -11.66 -26.57 -13.72
C PRO A 137 -12.15 -28.02 -13.54
N VAL A 138 -13.32 -28.35 -14.09
CA VAL A 138 -13.91 -29.70 -14.04
C VAL A 138 -13.07 -30.74 -14.80
N ASP A 139 -12.42 -30.34 -15.89
CA ASP A 139 -11.60 -31.24 -16.70
C ASP A 139 -10.31 -31.61 -15.96
N LEU A 140 -9.71 -30.64 -15.27
CA LEU A 140 -8.54 -30.85 -14.42
C LEU A 140 -8.87 -31.83 -13.28
N THR A 141 -9.99 -31.62 -12.59
CA THR A 141 -10.40 -32.50 -11.49
C THR A 141 -10.69 -33.91 -11.99
N ALA A 142 -11.41 -34.06 -13.10
CA ALA A 142 -11.70 -35.38 -13.67
C ALA A 142 -10.42 -36.14 -14.05
N ARG A 143 -9.41 -35.45 -14.59
CA ARG A 143 -8.13 -36.07 -14.97
C ARG A 143 -7.29 -36.47 -13.77
N ILE A 144 -7.27 -35.63 -12.73
CA ILE A 144 -6.61 -35.94 -11.47
C ILE A 144 -7.26 -37.17 -10.81
N ASP A 145 -8.59 -37.22 -10.77
CA ASP A 145 -9.31 -38.33 -10.16
C ASP A 145 -9.11 -39.65 -10.93
N ALA A 146 -9.05 -39.59 -12.27
CA ALA A 146 -8.70 -40.74 -13.09
C ALA A 146 -7.28 -41.26 -12.81
N LEU A 147 -6.30 -40.35 -12.63
CA LEU A 147 -4.93 -40.74 -12.27
C LEU A 147 -4.87 -41.34 -10.85
N LYS A 148 -5.59 -40.76 -9.89
CA LYS A 148 -5.68 -41.31 -8.53
C LYS A 148 -6.29 -42.72 -8.54
N ALA A 149 -7.35 -42.94 -9.32
CA ALA A 149 -7.95 -44.27 -9.46
C ALA A 149 -6.97 -45.28 -10.04
N ARG A 150 -6.20 -44.89 -11.06
CA ARG A 150 -5.16 -45.74 -11.66
C ARG A 150 -4.01 -46.03 -10.70
N ILE A 151 -3.60 -45.08 -9.86
CA ILE A 151 -2.60 -45.31 -8.81
C ILE A 151 -3.15 -46.33 -7.80
N ALA A 152 -4.38 -46.15 -7.31
CA ALA A 152 -5.00 -47.09 -6.38
C ALA A 152 -5.13 -48.51 -6.98
N GLU A 153 -5.46 -48.62 -8.27
CA GLU A 153 -5.50 -49.90 -8.98
C GLU A 153 -4.11 -50.56 -9.09
N LEU A 154 -3.07 -49.78 -9.41
CA LEU A 154 -1.69 -50.26 -9.49
C LEU A 154 -1.15 -50.66 -8.11
N GLU A 155 -1.49 -49.93 -7.05
CA GLU A 155 -1.13 -50.27 -5.67
C GLU A 155 -1.88 -51.51 -5.17
N ALA A 156 -3.12 -51.72 -5.61
CA ALA A 156 -3.91 -52.91 -5.28
C ALA A 156 -3.54 -54.14 -6.12
N SER A 157 -2.85 -53.94 -7.25
CA SER A 157 -2.42 -55.03 -8.13
C SER A 157 -1.10 -55.61 -7.64
N PRO A 158 -1.08 -56.85 -7.07
CA PRO A 158 0.17 -57.49 -6.73
C PRO A 158 0.96 -57.76 -8.02
N LEU A 159 2.14 -57.17 -8.13
CA LEU A 159 3.06 -57.46 -9.23
C LEU A 159 3.48 -58.93 -9.14
N ALA A 160 2.84 -59.79 -9.93
CA ALA A 160 3.20 -61.20 -10.06
C ALA A 160 4.50 -61.31 -10.87
N VAL A 161 5.62 -61.50 -10.18
CA VAL A 161 6.94 -61.65 -10.82
C VAL A 161 7.18 -63.13 -11.12
N LYS A 162 7.29 -63.47 -12.41
CA LYS A 162 7.69 -64.81 -12.86
C LYS A 162 9.19 -64.98 -12.74
N LEU A 163 9.64 -65.90 -11.91
CA LEU A 163 11.05 -66.25 -11.80
C LEU A 163 11.45 -67.27 -12.89
N PRO A 164 12.53 -67.05 -13.66
CA PRO A 164 12.99 -68.00 -14.66
C PRO A 164 13.47 -69.31 -14.01
N LYS A 165 12.98 -70.46 -14.50
CA LYS A 165 13.27 -71.81 -13.96
C LYS A 165 14.78 -72.18 -13.94
N GLY A 166 15.63 -71.47 -14.68
CA GLY A 166 17.06 -71.82 -14.89
C GLY A 166 18.09 -71.15 -13.99
N ILE A 167 17.71 -70.19 -13.12
CA ILE A 167 18.66 -69.45 -12.26
C ILE A 167 18.60 -69.96 -10.79
N LEU A 168 17.64 -70.82 -10.48
CA LEU A 168 17.31 -71.22 -9.12
C LEU A 168 17.77 -72.65 -8.85
N MET A 169 18.92 -72.80 -8.21
CA MET A 169 19.32 -74.08 -7.64
C MET A 169 18.54 -74.30 -6.34
N GLN A 170 17.72 -75.35 -6.25
CA GLN A 170 17.32 -75.91 -4.96
C GLN A 170 18.60 -76.36 -4.24
N SER A 171 18.74 -76.07 -2.95
CA SER A 171 19.93 -76.41 -2.17
C SER A 171 20.16 -77.93 -2.06
N ALA A 172 20.63 -78.53 -3.14
CA ALA A 172 21.18 -79.87 -3.12
C ALA A 172 22.64 -79.74 -2.70
N TYR A 173 22.91 -80.04 -1.43
CA TYR A 173 24.27 -80.27 -0.96
C TYR A 173 24.80 -81.57 -1.61
N SER A 174 25.23 -81.51 -2.87
CA SER A 174 25.97 -82.60 -3.50
C SER A 174 27.46 -82.38 -3.31
N THR A 175 28.11 -83.33 -2.63
CA THR A 175 29.54 -83.33 -2.31
C THR A 175 30.41 -83.62 -3.53
N GLY A 176 30.47 -82.68 -4.48
CA GLY A 176 31.29 -82.81 -5.70
C GLY A 176 31.25 -81.63 -6.66
N PHE A 177 31.20 -80.39 -6.18
CA PHE A 177 31.10 -79.18 -7.03
C PHE A 177 32.49 -78.56 -7.33
N ASP A 178 32.77 -78.29 -8.61
CA ASP A 178 34.01 -77.67 -9.09
C ASP A 178 33.96 -76.14 -8.89
N PRO A 179 34.94 -75.52 -8.20
CA PRO A 179 34.97 -74.09 -7.94
C PRO A 179 35.21 -73.20 -9.17
N SER A 180 35.17 -73.68 -10.41
CA SER A 180 35.38 -72.85 -11.62
C SER A 180 34.10 -72.45 -12.35
N ASP A 181 32.94 -72.99 -11.97
CA ASP A 181 31.62 -72.71 -12.58
C ASP A 181 30.82 -71.66 -11.78
N TRP A 182 31.34 -70.43 -11.66
CA TRP A 182 30.67 -69.34 -10.95
C TRP A 182 29.49 -68.76 -11.73
N VAL A 183 28.36 -69.46 -11.74
CA VAL A 183 27.07 -68.77 -11.92
C VAL A 183 26.73 -68.15 -10.56
N LEU A 184 26.55 -66.83 -10.53
CA LEU A 184 26.13 -66.10 -9.32
C LEU A 184 24.65 -66.46 -9.04
N CYS A 185 24.41 -67.65 -8.51
CA CYS A 185 23.09 -68.17 -8.22
C CYS A 185 22.59 -67.52 -6.91
N ILE A 186 21.65 -66.59 -7.02
CA ILE A 186 20.91 -66.09 -5.85
C ILE A 186 19.99 -67.23 -5.39
N PRO A 187 20.01 -67.63 -4.10
CA PRO A 187 19.09 -68.63 -3.58
C PRO A 187 17.64 -68.19 -3.82
N ARG A 188 16.79 -69.12 -4.27
CA ARG A 188 15.38 -68.85 -4.58
C ARG A 188 14.66 -68.13 -3.44
N ASP A 189 14.90 -68.57 -2.22
CA ASP A 189 14.22 -68.05 -1.04
C ASP A 189 14.58 -66.56 -0.81
N SER A 190 15.85 -66.19 -1.03
CA SER A 190 16.31 -64.79 -0.98
C SER A 190 15.65 -63.91 -2.04
N ALA A 191 15.43 -64.46 -3.25
CA ALA A 191 14.74 -63.75 -4.32
C ALA A 191 13.24 -63.57 -4.02
N VAL A 192 12.59 -64.59 -3.47
CA VAL A 192 11.18 -64.55 -3.07
C VAL A 192 10.96 -63.58 -1.90
N GLU A 193 11.86 -63.56 -0.91
CA GLU A 193 11.84 -62.61 0.20
C GLU A 193 12.01 -61.17 -0.27
N ALA A 194 12.96 -60.89 -1.17
CA ALA A 194 13.16 -59.56 -1.73
C ALA A 194 11.94 -59.07 -2.54
N ILE A 195 11.30 -59.96 -3.30
CA ILE A 195 10.07 -59.65 -4.05
C ILE A 195 8.90 -59.36 -3.09
N SER A 196 8.77 -60.16 -2.04
CA SER A 196 7.72 -59.97 -1.03
C SER A 196 7.93 -58.69 -0.21
N ALA A 197 9.18 -58.36 0.14
CA ALA A 197 9.54 -57.11 0.80
C ALA A 197 9.26 -55.86 -0.06
N ALA A 198 9.27 -56.01 -1.39
CA ALA A 198 8.86 -54.98 -2.35
C ALA A 198 7.35 -54.96 -2.63
N GLY A 199 6.56 -55.79 -1.95
CA GLY A 199 5.10 -55.86 -2.12
C GLY A 199 4.62 -56.65 -3.34
N GLY A 200 5.51 -57.40 -4.01
CA GLY A 200 5.16 -58.29 -5.12
C GLY A 200 4.78 -59.70 -4.65
N THR A 201 4.18 -60.48 -5.56
CA THR A 201 3.90 -61.91 -5.36
C THR A 201 4.65 -62.73 -6.40
N VAL A 202 5.04 -63.96 -6.08
CA VAL A 202 5.74 -64.84 -7.04
C VAL A 202 4.73 -65.81 -7.65
N ASP A 203 4.66 -65.84 -8.98
CA ASP A 203 3.82 -66.78 -9.73
C ASP A 203 4.59 -68.08 -9.97
N GLU A 204 4.24 -69.12 -9.22
CA GLU A 204 4.79 -70.47 -9.35
C GLU A 204 4.05 -71.22 -10.46
N GLY A 205 4.25 -70.80 -11.72
CA GLY A 205 3.66 -71.52 -12.85
C GLY A 205 4.07 -73.00 -12.85
N GLU A 206 3.08 -73.90 -12.98
CA GLU A 206 3.26 -75.36 -13.13
C GLU A 206 4.33 -75.72 -14.19
#